data_AF-A0A7L4R9Q5-F1
#
_entry.id   AF-A0A7L4R9Q5-F1
#
_cell.length_a   1.000
_cell.length_b   1.000
_cell.length_c   1.000
_cell.angle_alpha   90.00
_cell.angle_beta   90.00
_cell.angle_gamma   90.00
#
_symmetry.space_group_name_H-M   'P 1'
#
loop_
_entity.id
_entity.type
_entity.pdbx_description
1 polymer ?
#
loop_
_entity_poly.entity_id
_entity_poly.type
_entity_poly.pdbx_seq_one_letter_code
_entity_poly.pdbx_strand_id
1 'polypeptide(L)'
;MGNIQIARAPAIRNAATVAMANRFGKYGPMEEKAVRNVEVAGDELSYLRQRCEMLRSMTPEQAFSVIESHKGLNVSEALELAKREKKLIVPNDVHDRILTETDSRYVAWTGTAVIYEVPDKPFGEKVIFNWNVDNAQYTATFDVPQQFIGKTNCVLVVEYPDFGFVGLGDNRFQLKAAEGAVSLIEHFPKKSNEWYEYDERFRIPTGSPKKEANSTR
;
A
#
# COMPACT_ATOMS: atom_id res chain seq x y z
N MET A 1 -21.16 46.81 -26.48
CA MET A 1 -21.11 45.68 -25.52
C MET A 1 -20.19 44.63 -26.13
N GLY A 2 -18.94 44.53 -25.66
CA GLY A 2 -17.92 43.66 -26.21
C GLY A 2 -17.73 42.41 -25.36
N ASN A 3 -17.79 41.24 -26.00
CA ASN A 3 -17.55 39.93 -25.36
C ASN A 3 -16.06 39.74 -25.11
N ILE A 4 -15.69 39.47 -23.86
CA ILE A 4 -14.33 39.04 -23.47
C ILE A 4 -14.28 37.52 -23.58
N GLN A 5 -13.53 36.99 -24.54
CA GLN A 5 -13.13 35.58 -24.59
C GLN A 5 -11.99 35.36 -23.60
N ILE A 6 -12.24 34.57 -22.55
CA ILE A 6 -11.19 34.08 -21.65
C ILE A 6 -10.53 32.88 -22.32
N ALA A 7 -9.33 33.08 -22.84
CA ALA A 7 -8.49 31.99 -23.32
C ALA A 7 -8.16 31.04 -22.16
N ARG A 8 -8.56 29.77 -22.28
CA ARG A 8 -8.15 28.71 -21.36
C ARG A 8 -6.64 28.49 -21.52
N ALA A 9 -5.89 28.73 -20.45
CA ALA A 9 -4.49 28.33 -20.38
C ALA A 9 -4.36 26.81 -20.59
N PRO A 10 -3.35 26.33 -21.34
CA PRO A 10 -3.11 24.90 -21.49
C PRO A 10 -2.77 24.31 -20.11
N ALA A 11 -3.38 23.17 -19.80
CA ALA A 11 -3.09 22.40 -18.60
C ALA A 11 -1.58 22.09 -18.57
N ILE A 12 -0.87 22.63 -17.59
CA ILE A 12 0.52 22.28 -17.30
C ILE A 12 0.49 20.81 -16.86
N ARG A 13 0.67 19.90 -17.81
CA ARG A 13 0.99 18.51 -17.52
C ARG A 13 2.35 18.51 -16.83
N ASN A 14 2.38 18.20 -15.54
CA ASN A 14 3.61 18.06 -14.78
C ASN A 14 4.61 17.20 -15.55
N ALA A 15 5.81 17.73 -15.82
CA ALA A 15 6.88 17.00 -16.52
C ALA A 15 7.27 15.69 -15.81
N ALA A 16 7.06 15.60 -14.49
CA ALA A 16 7.21 14.37 -13.72
C ALA A 16 6.24 13.25 -14.16
N THR A 17 5.01 13.59 -14.56
CA THR A 17 3.99 12.63 -15.01
C THR A 17 4.32 12.09 -16.41
N VAL A 18 4.91 12.93 -17.28
CA VAL A 18 5.35 12.53 -18.63
C VAL A 18 6.62 11.68 -18.58
N ALA A 19 7.56 11.98 -17.68
CA ALA A 19 8.79 11.20 -17.51
C ALA A 19 8.55 9.78 -16.97
N MET A 20 7.53 9.57 -16.12
CA MET A 20 7.21 8.24 -15.58
C MET A 20 6.46 7.34 -16.57
N ALA A 21 5.65 7.89 -17.47
CA ALA A 21 4.92 7.12 -18.47
C ALA A 21 5.84 6.31 -19.42
N ASN A 22 7.08 6.78 -19.63
CA ASN A 22 8.06 6.15 -20.54
C ASN A 22 8.91 5.04 -19.87
N ARG A 23 8.86 4.84 -18.54
CA ARG A 23 9.66 3.82 -17.83
C ARG A 23 9.11 2.39 -17.93
N PHE A 24 7.86 2.25 -18.36
CA PHE A 24 7.19 0.95 -18.41
C PHE A 24 7.24 0.26 -19.78
N GLY A 25 7.96 0.83 -20.76
CA GLY A 25 8.11 0.21 -22.09
C GLY A 25 8.79 -1.17 -22.08
N LYS A 26 9.51 -1.52 -20.99
CA LYS A 26 10.08 -2.87 -20.76
C LYS A 26 9.04 -3.93 -20.39
N TYR A 27 7.84 -3.53 -19.97
CA TYR A 27 6.75 -4.44 -19.62
C TYR A 27 5.73 -4.39 -20.75
N GLY A 28 5.86 -5.31 -21.71
CA GLY A 28 4.85 -5.50 -22.75
C GLY A 28 3.50 -5.94 -22.16
N PRO A 29 2.40 -5.81 -22.90
CA PRO A 29 1.12 -6.37 -22.48
C PRO A 29 1.29 -7.89 -22.25
N MET A 30 1.06 -8.34 -21.02
CA MET A 30 1.19 -9.75 -20.64
C MET A 30 -0.09 -10.52 -20.94
N GLU A 31 0.03 -11.84 -21.10
CA GLU A 31 -1.09 -12.74 -21.33
C GLU A 31 -2.15 -12.61 -20.24
N GLU A 32 -3.40 -12.42 -20.68
CA GLU A 32 -4.55 -12.28 -19.81
C GLU A 32 -4.83 -13.64 -19.15
N LYS A 33 -4.63 -13.75 -17.83
CA LYS A 33 -5.11 -14.92 -17.08
C LYS A 33 -6.61 -14.78 -16.88
N ALA A 34 -7.35 -15.87 -17.08
CA ALA A 34 -8.78 -15.91 -16.79
C ALA A 34 -9.01 -15.77 -15.27
N VAL A 35 -9.18 -14.54 -14.81
CA VAL A 35 -9.55 -14.24 -13.43
C VAL A 35 -11.07 -14.18 -13.34
N ARG A 36 -11.64 -14.70 -12.25
CA ARG A 36 -13.07 -14.54 -11.95
C ARG A 36 -13.40 -13.05 -11.94
N ASN A 37 -14.17 -12.60 -12.92
CA ASN A 37 -14.58 -11.20 -13.01
C ASN A 37 -15.67 -10.94 -11.97
N VAL A 38 -15.52 -9.86 -11.21
CA VAL A 38 -16.60 -9.33 -10.38
C VAL A 38 -17.43 -8.40 -11.26
N GLU A 39 -18.71 -8.71 -11.45
CA GLU A 39 -19.64 -7.77 -12.06
C GLU A 39 -19.92 -6.66 -11.05
N VAL A 40 -19.25 -5.51 -11.24
CA VAL A 40 -19.42 -4.35 -10.35
C VAL A 40 -19.99 -3.19 -11.15
N ALA A 41 -21.15 -2.69 -10.73
CA ALA A 41 -21.61 -1.36 -11.08
C ALA A 41 -20.96 -0.36 -10.10
N GLY A 42 -20.22 0.64 -10.60
CA GLY A 42 -19.58 1.66 -9.75
C GLY A 42 -18.38 2.34 -10.37
N ASP A 43 -17.73 3.20 -9.59
CA ASP A 43 -16.45 3.81 -9.94
C ASP A 43 -15.27 2.83 -9.75
N GLU A 44 -14.11 3.20 -10.28
CA GLU A 44 -12.89 2.37 -10.23
C GLU A 44 -12.46 2.02 -8.80
N LEU A 45 -12.64 2.96 -7.86
CA LEU A 45 -12.29 2.76 -6.47
C LEU A 45 -13.18 1.68 -5.82
N SER A 46 -14.49 1.74 -6.09
CA SER A 46 -15.46 0.75 -5.62
C SER A 46 -15.16 -0.63 -6.20
N TYR A 47 -14.80 -0.70 -7.48
CA TYR A 47 -14.36 -1.93 -8.12
C TYR A 47 -13.13 -2.55 -7.44
N LEU A 48 -12.08 -1.75 -7.18
CA LEU A 48 -10.86 -2.22 -6.55
C LEU A 48 -11.08 -2.67 -5.09
N ARG A 49 -11.91 -1.95 -4.33
CA ARG A 49 -12.31 -2.36 -2.97
C ARG A 49 -13.05 -3.70 -2.97
N GLN A 50 -13.95 -3.92 -3.92
CA GLN A 50 -14.65 -5.21 -4.04
C GLN A 50 -13.71 -6.35 -4.46
N ARG A 51 -12.72 -6.10 -5.31
CA ARG A 51 -11.68 -7.10 -5.60
C ARG A 51 -10.87 -7.46 -4.36
N CYS A 52 -10.64 -6.51 -3.46
CA CYS A 52 -9.98 -6.74 -2.18
C CYS A 52 -10.79 -7.74 -1.32
N GLU A 53 -12.09 -7.49 -1.17
CA GLU A 53 -13.00 -8.41 -0.45
C GLU A 53 -13.12 -9.77 -1.14
N MET A 54 -13.12 -9.80 -2.48
CA MET A 54 -13.11 -11.05 -3.23
C MET A 54 -11.87 -11.88 -2.90
N LEU A 55 -10.66 -11.29 -2.89
CA LEU A 55 -9.43 -12.01 -2.54
C LEU A 55 -9.48 -12.55 -1.10
N ARG A 56 -10.03 -11.78 -0.15
CA ARG A 56 -10.22 -12.24 1.24
C ARG A 56 -11.14 -13.44 1.34
N SER A 57 -12.19 -13.49 0.51
CA SER A 57 -13.15 -14.60 0.49
C SER A 57 -12.64 -15.88 -0.16
N MET A 58 -11.55 -15.81 -0.95
CA MET A 58 -10.95 -16.99 -1.59
C MET A 58 -10.18 -17.86 -0.59
N THR A 59 -10.02 -19.14 -0.91
CA THR A 59 -9.02 -19.98 -0.21
C THR A 59 -7.60 -19.49 -0.52
N PRO A 60 -6.60 -19.83 0.31
CA PRO A 60 -5.20 -19.46 0.05
C PRO A 60 -4.71 -19.90 -1.34
N GLU A 61 -5.04 -21.12 -1.77
CA GLU A 61 -4.63 -21.66 -3.08
C GLU A 61 -5.30 -20.91 -4.24
N GLN A 62 -6.58 -20.59 -4.08
CA GLN A 62 -7.34 -19.81 -5.07
C GLN A 62 -6.76 -18.40 -5.21
N ALA A 63 -6.53 -17.72 -4.08
CA ALA A 63 -5.93 -16.40 -4.05
C ALA A 63 -4.53 -16.42 -4.69
N PHE A 64 -3.69 -17.40 -4.35
CA PHE A 64 -2.37 -17.55 -4.96
C PHE A 64 -2.41 -17.75 -6.49
N SER A 65 -3.38 -18.52 -6.99
CA SER A 65 -3.49 -18.83 -8.42
C SER A 65 -3.77 -17.60 -9.31
N VAL A 66 -4.38 -16.56 -8.74
CA VAL A 66 -4.75 -15.32 -9.44
C VAL A 66 -3.78 -14.16 -9.22
N ILE A 67 -2.76 -14.33 -8.37
CA ILE A 67 -1.76 -13.30 -8.10
C ILE A 67 -0.67 -13.30 -9.18
N GLU A 68 -0.29 -12.09 -9.58
CA GLU A 68 0.84 -11.85 -10.48
C GLU A 68 2.03 -11.30 -9.69
N SER A 69 3.24 -11.76 -10.02
CA SER A 69 4.47 -11.34 -9.34
C SER A 69 5.37 -10.56 -10.29
N HIS A 70 5.75 -9.35 -9.90
CA HIS A 70 6.70 -8.52 -10.63
C HIS A 70 7.97 -8.30 -9.82
N LYS A 71 9.13 -8.64 -10.40
CA LYS A 71 10.44 -8.40 -9.78
C LYS A 71 11.01 -7.04 -10.19
N GLY A 72 11.71 -6.41 -9.26
CA GLY A 72 12.49 -5.19 -9.52
C GLY A 72 11.66 -3.92 -9.71
N LEU A 73 10.43 -3.89 -9.20
CA LEU A 73 9.66 -2.66 -9.06
C LEU A 73 9.92 -2.05 -7.68
N ASN A 74 10.15 -0.74 -7.62
CA ASN A 74 10.04 0.00 -6.36
C ASN A 74 8.57 0.35 -6.04
N VAL A 75 8.30 0.86 -4.83
CA VAL A 75 6.93 1.21 -4.36
C VAL A 75 6.18 2.12 -5.33
N SER A 76 6.84 3.17 -5.81
CA SER A 76 6.20 4.14 -6.71
C SER A 76 5.86 3.51 -8.06
N GLU A 77 6.77 2.69 -8.59
CA GLU A 77 6.55 1.96 -9.84
C GLU A 77 5.43 0.92 -9.71
N ALA A 78 5.36 0.21 -8.58
CA ALA A 78 4.31 -0.77 -8.32
C ALA A 78 2.93 -0.11 -8.23
N LEU A 79 2.81 1.03 -7.53
CA LEU A 79 1.55 1.77 -7.43
C LEU A 79 1.10 2.37 -8.77
N GLU A 80 2.01 2.96 -9.53
CA GLU A 80 1.69 3.50 -10.86
C GLU A 80 1.32 2.39 -11.83
N LEU A 81 1.99 1.23 -11.79
CA LEU A 81 1.65 0.06 -12.59
C LEU A 81 0.25 -0.47 -12.25
N ALA A 82 -0.03 -0.64 -10.95
CA ALA A 82 -1.32 -1.10 -10.46
C ALA A 82 -2.46 -0.18 -10.90
N LYS A 83 -2.27 1.15 -10.78
CA LYS A 83 -3.22 2.15 -11.25
C LYS A 83 -3.42 2.11 -12.77
N ARG A 84 -2.32 2.08 -13.53
CA ARG A 84 -2.36 2.03 -15.00
C ARG A 84 -3.11 0.81 -15.51
N GLU A 85 -2.89 -0.34 -14.88
CA GLU A 85 -3.47 -1.63 -15.28
C GLU A 85 -4.79 -1.93 -14.55
N LYS A 86 -5.28 -1.00 -13.72
CA LYS A 86 -6.49 -1.18 -12.89
C LYS A 86 -6.44 -2.47 -12.05
N LYS A 87 -5.25 -2.78 -11.54
CA LYS A 87 -4.97 -3.94 -10.70
C LYS A 87 -4.95 -3.56 -9.22
N LEU A 88 -5.24 -4.56 -8.40
CA LEU A 88 -5.12 -4.49 -6.96
C LEU A 88 -3.72 -4.96 -6.54
N ILE A 89 -3.06 -4.21 -5.66
CA ILE A 89 -1.89 -4.72 -4.93
C ILE A 89 -2.40 -5.54 -3.74
N VAL A 90 -1.94 -6.78 -3.62
CA VAL A 90 -2.44 -7.77 -2.66
C VAL A 90 -2.24 -7.29 -1.22
N PRO A 91 -3.30 -7.19 -0.40
CA PRO A 91 -3.18 -6.82 1.02
C PRO A 91 -2.30 -7.76 1.85
N ASN A 92 -1.78 -7.26 2.97
CA ASN A 92 -0.92 -8.02 3.86
C ASN A 92 -1.62 -9.24 4.47
N ASP A 93 -2.89 -9.11 4.86
CA ASP A 93 -3.66 -10.21 5.45
C ASP A 93 -3.82 -11.39 4.49
N VAL A 94 -4.10 -11.10 3.21
CA VAL A 94 -4.19 -12.11 2.16
C VAL A 94 -2.82 -12.74 1.90
N HIS A 95 -1.77 -11.92 1.82
CA HIS A 95 -0.41 -12.40 1.59
C HIS A 95 0.09 -13.32 2.71
N ASP A 96 -0.07 -12.91 3.97
CA ASP A 96 0.32 -13.67 5.15
C ASP A 96 -0.43 -15.02 5.22
N ARG A 97 -1.73 -15.02 4.94
CA ARG A 97 -2.54 -16.23 4.86
C ARG A 97 -2.00 -17.22 3.83
N ILE A 98 -1.64 -16.73 2.63
CA ILE A 98 -1.05 -17.59 1.59
C ILE A 98 0.27 -18.19 2.07
N LEU A 99 1.16 -17.39 2.66
CA LEU A 99 2.47 -17.87 3.11
C LEU A 99 2.40 -18.87 4.28
N THR A 100 1.41 -18.72 5.15
CA THR A 100 1.27 -19.55 6.37
C THR A 100 0.48 -20.83 6.12
N GLU A 101 -0.52 -20.78 5.22
CA GLU A 101 -1.46 -21.88 4.97
C GLU A 101 -1.12 -22.70 3.71
N THR A 102 -0.15 -22.25 2.89
CA THR A 102 0.32 -23.00 1.71
C THR A 102 1.83 -23.24 1.77
N ASP A 103 2.33 -24.18 0.95
CA ASP A 103 3.78 -24.38 0.74
C ASP A 103 4.40 -23.36 -0.24
N SER A 104 3.67 -22.30 -0.60
CA SER A 104 4.18 -21.30 -1.52
C SER A 104 5.28 -20.47 -0.87
N ARG A 105 6.40 -20.33 -1.58
CA ARG A 105 7.49 -19.44 -1.20
C ARG A 105 7.59 -18.35 -2.25
N TYR A 106 6.98 -17.20 -1.97
CA TYR A 106 7.14 -16.02 -2.80
C TYR A 106 7.40 -14.80 -1.94
N VAL A 107 8.19 -13.86 -2.48
CA VAL A 107 8.49 -12.59 -1.81
C VAL A 107 7.74 -11.53 -2.57
N ALA A 108 6.78 -10.88 -1.92
CA ALA A 108 6.04 -9.79 -2.49
C ALA A 108 5.98 -8.60 -1.52
N TRP A 109 5.86 -7.43 -2.13
CA TRP A 109 5.37 -6.25 -1.43
C TRP A 109 3.87 -6.42 -1.27
N THR A 110 3.34 -5.97 -0.14
CA THR A 110 1.90 -5.98 0.12
C THR A 110 1.31 -4.61 -0.16
N GLY A 111 0.01 -4.58 -0.47
CA GLY A 111 -0.80 -3.39 -0.63
C GLY A 111 -1.19 -2.77 0.70
N THR A 112 -0.37 -2.91 1.75
CA THR A 112 -0.64 -2.40 3.09
C THR A 112 0.48 -1.47 3.51
N ALA A 113 0.17 -0.18 3.67
CA ALA A 113 1.11 0.79 4.23
C ALA A 113 1.02 0.74 5.75
N VAL A 114 2.19 0.58 6.39
CA VAL A 114 2.35 0.49 7.85
C VAL A 114 3.20 1.67 8.30
N ILE A 115 2.58 2.61 9.00
CA ILE A 115 3.12 3.94 9.34
C ILE A 115 3.28 4.03 10.85
N TYR A 116 4.51 3.99 11.33
CA TYR A 116 4.81 4.05 12.76
C TYR A 116 5.83 5.14 13.05
N GLU A 117 5.78 5.64 14.28
CA GLU A 117 6.89 6.37 14.90
C GLU A 117 7.71 5.41 15.76
N VAL A 118 8.94 5.79 16.09
CA VAL A 118 9.77 4.99 16.99
C VAL A 118 9.04 4.70 18.31
N PRO A 119 9.29 3.54 18.95
CA PRO A 119 8.62 3.18 20.20
C PRO A 119 8.65 4.31 21.24
N ASP A 120 7.55 4.45 21.98
CA ASP A 120 7.31 5.47 23.01
C ASP A 120 7.28 6.93 22.53
N LYS A 121 7.57 7.21 21.26
CA LYS A 121 7.39 8.53 20.69
C LYS A 121 5.93 8.74 20.26
N PRO A 122 5.30 9.86 20.65
CA PRO A 122 3.95 10.17 20.21
C PRO A 122 3.94 10.56 18.74
N PHE A 123 2.85 10.21 18.03
CA PHE A 123 2.61 10.77 16.70
C PHE A 123 2.51 12.29 16.78
N GLY A 124 3.33 12.99 16.00
CA GLY A 124 3.14 14.41 15.72
C GLY A 124 2.06 14.63 14.67
N GLU A 125 2.00 15.85 14.14
CA GLU A 125 1.12 16.18 13.00
C GLU A 125 1.51 15.43 11.72
N LYS A 126 2.78 15.02 11.61
CA LYS A 126 3.34 14.32 10.45
C LYS A 126 4.32 13.24 10.87
N VAL A 127 4.35 12.17 10.08
CA VAL A 127 5.42 11.17 10.09
C VAL A 127 6.30 11.40 8.87
N ILE A 128 7.62 11.40 9.08
CA ILE A 128 8.61 11.62 8.02
C ILE A 128 9.46 10.35 7.86
N PHE A 129 9.39 9.75 6.69
CA PHE A 129 10.19 8.60 6.30
C PHE A 129 11.34 9.07 5.44
N ASN A 130 12.56 8.65 5.77
CA ASN A 130 13.74 8.90 4.95
C ASN A 130 14.38 7.58 4.58
N TRP A 131 14.75 7.41 3.32
CA TRP A 131 15.48 6.24 2.85
C TRP A 131 16.46 6.64 1.74
N ASN A 132 17.49 5.82 1.52
CA ASN A 132 18.49 6.06 0.49
C ASN A 132 18.41 4.97 -0.59
N VAL A 133 18.47 5.36 -1.86
CA VAL A 133 18.57 4.44 -3.01
C VAL A 133 19.61 5.00 -3.96
N ASP A 134 20.60 4.20 -4.36
CA ASP A 134 21.63 4.57 -5.35
C ASP A 134 22.28 5.95 -5.09
N ASN A 135 22.66 6.21 -3.82
CA ASN A 135 23.25 7.48 -3.34
C ASN A 135 22.32 8.71 -3.39
N ALA A 136 21.04 8.55 -3.72
CA ALA A 136 20.03 9.59 -3.58
C ALA A 136 19.23 9.40 -2.30
N GLN A 137 19.01 10.49 -1.56
CA GLN A 137 18.11 10.51 -0.41
C GLN A 137 16.68 10.78 -0.88
N TYR A 138 15.75 10.01 -0.35
CA TYR A 138 14.33 10.12 -0.59
C TYR A 138 13.61 10.42 0.72
N THR A 139 12.57 11.24 0.64
CA THR A 139 11.73 11.58 1.79
C THR A 139 10.26 11.41 1.45
N ALA A 140 9.52 10.69 2.28
CA ALA A 140 8.07 10.69 2.25
C ALA A 140 7.49 11.30 3.52
N THR A 141 6.40 12.04 3.40
CA THR A 141 5.66 12.57 4.54
C THR A 141 4.24 12.02 4.54
N PHE A 142 3.71 11.72 5.72
CA PHE A 142 2.32 11.35 5.94
C PHE A 142 1.72 12.29 6.98
N ASP A 143 0.60 12.93 6.65
CA ASP A 143 -0.14 13.77 7.59
C ASP A 143 -0.99 12.86 8.49
N VAL A 144 -0.77 12.94 9.81
CA VAL A 144 -1.44 12.07 10.78
C VAL A 144 -2.87 12.57 10.99
N PRO A 145 -3.90 11.70 10.86
CA PRO A 145 -5.27 12.09 11.19
C PRO A 145 -5.38 12.62 12.62
N GLN A 146 -6.14 13.71 12.79
CA GLN A 146 -6.19 14.46 14.06
C GLN A 146 -6.49 13.58 15.28
N GLN A 147 -7.35 12.58 15.12
CA GLN A 147 -7.74 11.64 16.18
C GLN A 147 -6.61 10.71 16.66
N PHE A 148 -5.49 10.64 15.92
CA PHE A 148 -4.35 9.79 16.25
C PHE A 148 -3.11 10.58 16.70
N ILE A 149 -3.11 11.90 16.59
CA ILE A 149 -2.03 12.76 17.09
C ILE A 149 -1.88 12.57 18.60
N GLY A 150 -0.63 12.46 19.07
CA GLY A 150 -0.28 12.28 20.48
C GLY A 150 -0.31 10.82 20.96
N LYS A 151 -0.87 9.87 20.18
CA LYS A 151 -0.84 8.46 20.54
C LYS A 151 0.58 7.90 20.42
N THR A 152 0.96 7.02 21.34
CA THR A 152 2.27 6.35 21.41
C THR A 152 2.11 4.85 21.21
N ASN A 153 3.20 4.14 20.88
CA ASN A 153 3.24 2.67 20.80
C ASN A 153 2.12 2.08 19.93
N CYS A 154 1.83 2.72 18.81
CA CYS A 154 0.81 2.33 17.87
C CYS A 154 1.32 2.52 16.44
N VAL A 155 0.60 1.92 15.50
CA VAL A 155 0.89 2.01 14.08
C VAL A 155 -0.38 2.36 13.33
N LEU A 156 -0.24 3.23 12.33
CA LEU A 156 -1.30 3.60 11.42
C LEU A 156 -1.22 2.69 10.20
N VAL A 157 -2.35 2.13 9.81
CA VAL A 157 -2.45 1.17 8.71
C VAL A 157 -3.46 1.67 7.70
N VAL A 158 -3.09 1.62 6.42
CA VAL A 158 -3.98 1.89 5.30
C VAL A 158 -3.68 0.93 4.18
N GLU A 159 -4.72 0.41 3.53
CA GLU A 159 -4.61 -0.57 2.46
C GLU A 159 -4.90 0.06 1.10
N TYR A 160 -4.26 -0.45 0.05
CA TYR A 160 -4.56 -0.09 -1.33
C TYR A 160 -5.94 -0.67 -1.69
N PRO A 161 -6.82 0.08 -2.39
CA PRO A 161 -6.58 1.31 -3.16
C PRO A 161 -6.72 2.63 -2.39
N ASP A 162 -6.85 2.61 -1.07
CA ASP A 162 -7.17 3.79 -0.27
C ASP A 162 -5.95 4.66 0.08
N PHE A 163 -4.78 4.37 -0.48
CA PHE A 163 -3.61 5.24 -0.39
C PHE A 163 -2.82 5.33 -1.69
N GLY A 164 -1.98 6.37 -1.79
CA GLY A 164 -0.99 6.51 -2.84
C GLY A 164 0.05 7.59 -2.54
N PHE A 165 1.10 7.66 -3.35
CA PHE A 165 2.11 8.71 -3.25
C PHE A 165 1.84 9.84 -4.24
N VAL A 166 2.06 11.07 -3.79
CA VAL A 166 2.10 12.27 -4.63
C VAL A 166 3.51 12.79 -4.65
N GLY A 167 4.13 12.89 -5.83
CA GLY A 167 5.45 13.48 -5.99
C GLY A 167 5.43 14.99 -5.73
N LEU A 168 6.34 15.45 -4.88
CA LEU A 168 6.52 16.87 -4.55
C LEU A 168 7.74 17.51 -5.25
N GLY A 169 8.49 16.71 -6.03
CA GLY A 169 9.78 17.12 -6.63
C GLY A 169 10.97 16.73 -5.74
N ASP A 170 12.19 16.78 -6.29
CA ASP A 170 13.45 16.58 -5.56
C ASP A 170 13.50 15.34 -4.65
N ASN A 171 13.04 14.18 -5.13
CA ASN A 171 12.93 12.93 -4.38
C ASN A 171 12.05 13.02 -3.10
N ARG A 172 11.13 13.98 -3.06
CA ARG A 172 10.16 14.15 -1.98
C ARG A 172 8.77 13.70 -2.42
N PHE A 173 8.08 13.03 -1.50
CA PHE A 173 6.77 12.43 -1.72
C PHE A 173 5.84 12.73 -0.56
N GLN A 174 4.54 12.80 -0.82
CA GLN A 174 3.50 12.80 0.20
C GLN A 174 2.69 11.52 0.06
N LEU A 175 2.65 10.70 1.10
CA LEU A 175 1.70 9.60 1.20
C LEU A 175 0.34 10.20 1.56
N LYS A 176 -0.67 9.94 0.72
CA LYS A 176 -2.06 10.35 0.96
C LYS A 176 -2.91 9.12 1.18
N ALA A 177 -3.82 9.21 2.12
CA ALA A 177 -4.87 8.22 2.36
C ALA A 177 -6.24 8.83 2.09
N ALA A 178 -7.20 8.01 1.69
CA ALA A 178 -8.60 8.39 1.64
C ALA A 178 -9.12 8.73 3.04
N GLU A 179 -10.05 9.67 3.12
CA GLU A 179 -10.66 10.07 4.39
C GLU A 179 -11.31 8.86 5.08
N GLY A 180 -11.02 8.68 6.37
CA GLY A 180 -11.54 7.57 7.17
C GLY A 180 -10.93 6.19 6.87
N ALA A 181 -10.02 6.05 5.90
CA ALA A 181 -9.42 4.75 5.57
C ALA A 181 -8.28 4.33 6.51
N VAL A 182 -7.71 5.28 7.25
CA VAL A 182 -6.59 5.03 8.16
C VAL A 182 -7.10 4.38 9.44
N SER A 183 -6.60 3.18 9.72
CA SER A 183 -6.87 2.44 10.95
C SER A 183 -5.69 2.54 11.91
N LEU A 184 -5.95 2.43 13.21
CA LEU A 184 -4.95 2.44 14.27
C LEU A 184 -4.84 1.03 14.86
N ILE A 185 -3.62 0.50 14.94
CA ILE A 185 -3.32 -0.70 15.73
C ILE A 185 -2.53 -0.25 16.95
N GLU A 186 -3.09 -0.50 18.12
CA GLU A 186 -2.47 -0.17 19.40
C GLU A 186 -1.49 -1.27 19.84
N HIS A 187 -0.62 -0.95 20.79
CA HIS A 187 0.37 -1.87 21.36
C HIS A 187 1.29 -2.50 20.31
N PHE A 188 1.77 -1.72 19.35
CA PHE A 188 2.69 -2.21 18.33
C PHE A 188 4.01 -2.70 18.99
N PRO A 189 4.55 -3.86 18.59
CA PRO A 189 5.75 -4.42 19.19
C PRO A 189 6.96 -3.49 19.16
N LYS A 190 7.65 -3.41 20.30
CA LYS A 190 8.88 -2.62 20.44
C LYS A 190 10.14 -3.37 19.99
N LYS A 191 10.05 -4.70 19.84
CA LYS A 191 11.15 -5.57 19.46
C LYS A 191 10.74 -6.40 18.25
N SER A 192 11.68 -6.62 17.34
CA SER A 192 11.43 -7.30 16.06
C SER A 192 11.63 -8.83 16.10
N ASN A 193 12.30 -9.36 17.12
CA ASN A 193 12.81 -10.74 17.14
C ASN A 193 12.05 -11.64 18.12
N GLU A 194 10.80 -11.30 18.42
CA GLU A 194 9.94 -12.07 19.30
C GLU A 194 8.64 -12.41 18.56
N TRP A 195 7.94 -13.43 19.02
CA TRP A 195 6.65 -13.81 18.49
C TRP A 195 5.55 -12.95 19.11
N TYR A 196 4.56 -12.55 18.31
CA TYR A 196 3.46 -11.70 18.78
C TYR A 196 2.14 -12.24 18.26
N GLU A 197 1.06 -11.85 18.93
CA GLU A 197 -0.25 -11.87 18.28
C GLU A 197 -0.25 -10.88 17.13
N TYR A 198 -1.25 -11.01 16.27
CA TYR A 198 -1.49 -10.07 15.20
C TYR A 198 -2.92 -9.56 15.26
N ASP A 199 -3.12 -8.35 14.75
CA ASP A 199 -4.43 -7.82 14.44
C ASP A 199 -5.10 -8.71 13.36
N GLU A 200 -6.30 -9.21 13.63
CA GLU A 200 -6.97 -10.17 12.75
C GLU A 200 -7.27 -9.61 11.36
N ARG A 201 -7.49 -8.29 11.27
CA ARG A 201 -7.88 -7.60 10.04
C ARG A 201 -6.69 -7.35 9.12
N PHE A 202 -5.56 -6.91 9.66
CA PHE A 202 -4.40 -6.49 8.86
C PHE A 202 -3.22 -7.46 8.94
N ARG A 203 -3.29 -8.46 9.83
CA ARG A 203 -2.18 -9.38 10.15
C ARG A 203 -0.89 -8.66 10.51
N ILE A 204 -1.04 -7.53 11.22
CA ILE A 204 0.09 -6.74 11.73
C ILE A 204 0.31 -7.11 13.20
N PRO A 205 1.56 -7.37 13.63
CA PRO A 205 1.86 -7.71 15.02
C PRO A 205 1.34 -6.68 16.04
N THR A 206 0.81 -7.17 17.16
CA THR A 206 0.30 -6.36 18.27
C THR A 206 0.45 -7.08 19.62
N GLY A 207 0.52 -6.29 20.69
CA GLY A 207 0.47 -6.75 22.07
C GLY A 207 1.83 -7.17 22.63
N SER A 208 1.77 -8.13 23.55
CA SER A 208 2.95 -8.61 24.28
C SER A 208 3.61 -9.80 23.58
N PRO A 209 4.92 -9.99 23.78
CA PRO A 209 5.63 -11.15 23.26
C PRO A 209 5.01 -12.45 23.74
N LYS A 210 4.85 -13.41 22.83
CA LYS A 210 4.47 -14.79 23.11
C LYS A 210 5.69 -15.68 23.13
N LYS A 211 5.60 -16.76 23.92
CA LYS A 211 6.53 -17.88 23.78
C LYS A 211 6.30 -18.50 22.41
N GLU A 212 7.38 -18.80 21.72
CA GLU A 212 7.34 -19.60 20.50
C GLU A 212 6.52 -20.87 20.79
N ALA A 213 5.42 -21.06 20.06
CA ALA A 213 4.76 -22.36 20.09
C ALA A 213 5.75 -23.33 19.47
N ASN A 214 6.15 -24.38 20.20
CA ASN A 214 6.96 -25.47 19.65
C ASN A 214 6.29 -25.91 18.34
N SER A 215 6.86 -25.52 17.21
CA SER A 215 6.31 -25.88 15.91
C SER A 215 6.65 -27.34 15.68
N THR A 216 5.74 -28.22 16.09
CA THR A 216 5.67 -29.57 15.55
C THR A 216 5.19 -29.42 14.10
N ARG A 217 6.13 -29.40 13.16
CA ARG A 217 5.92 -29.77 11.76
C ARG A 217 7.00 -30.76 11.38
#